data_AF-A0A7C3ZKR0-F1
#
_entry.id   AF-A0A7C3ZKR0-F1
#
_cell.length_a   1.000
_cell.length_b   1.000
_cell.length_c   1.000
_cell.angle_alpha   90.00
_cell.angle_beta   90.00
_cell.angle_gamma   90.00
#
_symmetry.space_group_name_H-M   'P 1'
#
loop_
_entity.id
_entity.type
_entity.pdbx_description
1 polymer ?
#
loop_
_entity_poly.entity_id
_entity_poly.type
_entity_poly.pdbx_seq_one_letter_code
_entity_poly.pdbx_strand_id
1 'polypeptide(L)'
;AIKRGWLEIATVTGRKRRSAPFNFNLAKRSVMINSATQIALTKLDSIFPEVRGLRSYYDLPLNAKKFIEEIENTCKVPVTIIGTGPDVHDTIDRRRELKLI
;
A
#
# COMPACT_ATOMS: atom_id res chain seq x y z
N ALA A 1 8.83 -13.97 -7.51
CA ALA A 1 8.27 -12.84 -8.26
C ALA A 1 7.22 -13.30 -9.28
N ILE A 2 7.60 -14.03 -10.34
CA ILE A 2 6.70 -14.38 -11.46
C ILE A 2 5.45 -15.17 -11.00
N LYS A 3 5.62 -16.26 -10.24
CA LYS A 3 4.48 -17.05 -9.70
C LYS A 3 3.57 -16.30 -8.71
N ARG A 4 4.04 -15.17 -8.16
CA ARG A 4 3.30 -14.38 -7.14
C ARG A 4 2.74 -13.08 -7.71
N GLY A 5 2.85 -12.82 -9.01
CA GLY A 5 2.40 -11.56 -9.63
C GLY A 5 3.31 -10.34 -9.35
N TRP A 6 4.37 -10.48 -8.56
CA TRP A 6 5.24 -9.37 -8.15
C TRP A 6 6.32 -8.98 -9.16
N LEU A 7 6.23 -9.47 -10.40
CA LEU A 7 7.21 -9.15 -11.42
C LEU A 7 7.00 -7.71 -11.89
N GLU A 8 7.99 -6.86 -11.68
CA GLU A 8 8.02 -5.51 -12.25
C GLU A 8 9.27 -5.35 -13.12
N ILE A 9 9.09 -4.78 -14.31
CA ILE A 9 10.14 -4.53 -15.29
C ILE A 9 10.46 -3.04 -15.27
N ALA A 10 11.75 -2.69 -15.28
CA ALA A 10 12.19 -1.31 -15.36
C ALA A 10 11.84 -0.69 -16.72
N THR A 11 11.19 0.47 -16.71
CA THR A 11 10.69 1.15 -17.92
C THR A 11 11.78 1.43 -18.95
N VAL A 12 12.97 1.87 -18.51
CA VAL A 12 14.05 2.27 -19.43
C VAL A 12 14.95 1.09 -19.80
N THR A 13 15.44 0.36 -18.79
CA THR A 13 16.47 -0.67 -19.00
C THR A 13 15.91 -2.06 -19.31
N GLY A 14 14.60 -2.28 -19.14
CA GLY A 14 13.98 -3.59 -19.30
C GLY A 14 14.41 -4.64 -18.25
N ARG A 15 15.22 -4.27 -17.26
CA ARG A 15 15.69 -5.19 -16.22
C ARG A 15 14.57 -5.55 -15.26
N LYS A 16 14.53 -6.82 -14.83
CA LYS A 16 13.59 -7.31 -13.81
C LYS A 16 13.98 -6.74 -12.44
N ARG A 17 13.04 -6.11 -11.73
CA ARG A 17 13.25 -5.63 -10.37
C ARG A 17 13.32 -6.80 -9.38
N ARG A 18 14.13 -6.65 -8.33
CA ARG A 18 14.20 -7.60 -7.22
C ARG A 18 13.03 -7.30 -6.27
N SER A 19 12.04 -8.18 -6.23
CA SER A 19 10.86 -8.02 -5.37
C SER A 19 11.04 -8.82 -4.08
N ALA A 20 10.71 -8.21 -2.95
CA ALA A 20 10.70 -8.82 -1.62
C ALA A 20 9.36 -8.53 -0.92
N PRO A 21 8.96 -9.31 0.11
CA PRO A 21 7.82 -8.99 0.95
C PRO A 21 7.98 -7.63 1.65
N PHE A 22 6.87 -7.06 2.10
CA PHE A 22 6.88 -5.82 2.86
C PHE A 22 7.67 -5.96 4.17
N ASN A 23 8.51 -4.97 4.50
CA ASN A 23 9.32 -4.97 5.70
C ASN A 23 8.86 -3.85 6.65
N PHE A 24 8.14 -4.24 7.70
CA PHE A 24 7.56 -3.34 8.70
C PHE A 24 8.62 -2.55 9.48
N ASN A 25 9.76 -3.16 9.81
CA ASN A 25 10.83 -2.49 10.55
C ASN A 25 11.49 -1.39 9.71
N LEU A 26 11.71 -1.66 8.42
CA LEU A 26 12.25 -0.67 7.50
C LEU A 26 11.27 0.48 7.26
N ALA A 27 9.97 0.17 7.13
CA ALA A 27 8.92 1.18 7.04
C ALA A 27 8.89 2.08 8.27
N LYS A 28 8.88 1.50 9.48
CA LYS A 28 8.96 2.26 10.75
C LYS A 28 10.19 3.16 10.80
N ARG A 29 11.36 2.65 10.41
CA ARG A 29 12.60 3.45 10.36
C ARG A 29 12.49 4.60 9.37
N SER A 30 11.91 4.36 8.19
CA SER A 30 11.69 5.41 7.18
C SER A 30 10.77 6.51 7.69
N VAL A 31 9.69 6.14 8.39
CA VAL A 31 8.77 7.10 9.02
C VAL A 31 9.50 7.96 10.05
N MET A 32 10.31 7.35 10.91
CA MET A 32 11.10 8.09 11.91
C MET A 32 12.10 9.07 11.28
N ILE A 33 12.78 8.68 10.20
CA ILE A 33 13.77 9.54 9.52
C ILE A 33 13.09 10.73 8.84
N ASN A 34 11.98 10.48 8.15
CA ASN A 34 11.29 11.51 7.36
C ASN A 34 10.28 12.32 8.17
N SER A 35 10.04 11.97 9.44
CA SER A 35 8.94 12.53 10.25
C SER A 35 7.60 12.49 9.51
N ALA A 36 7.32 11.36 8.86
CA ALA A 36 6.14 11.22 8.00
C ALA A 36 4.85 11.37 8.81
N THR A 37 3.93 12.20 8.33
CA THR A 37 2.62 12.46 8.99
C THR A 37 1.51 11.56 8.46
N GLN A 38 1.67 11.03 7.25
CA GLN A 38 0.69 10.17 6.56
C GLN A 38 1.40 9.17 5.66
N ILE A 39 0.79 8.00 5.44
CA ILE A 39 1.31 6.96 4.55
C ILE A 39 0.37 6.80 3.35
N ALA A 40 0.94 6.81 2.15
CA ALA A 40 0.28 6.37 0.93
C ALA A 40 0.75 4.94 0.60
N LEU A 41 -0.16 3.97 0.70
CA LEU A 41 0.08 2.57 0.38
C LEU A 41 -0.31 2.31 -1.07
N THR A 42 0.57 1.73 -1.88
CA THR A 42 0.30 1.48 -3.31
C THR A 42 0.46 0.01 -3.67
N LYS A 43 -0.16 -0.39 -4.78
CA LYS A 43 -0.13 -1.76 -5.32
C LYS A 43 -0.61 -2.83 -4.33
N LEU A 44 -1.67 -2.51 -3.57
CA LEU A 44 -2.27 -3.48 -2.65
C LEU A 44 -2.80 -4.72 -3.40
N ASP A 45 -3.26 -4.53 -4.63
CA ASP A 45 -3.71 -5.55 -5.58
C ASP A 45 -2.65 -6.58 -5.97
N SER A 46 -1.36 -6.23 -5.84
CA SER A 46 -0.25 -7.15 -6.07
C SER A 46 -0.12 -8.22 -4.97
N ILE A 47 -0.60 -7.90 -3.76
CA ILE A 47 -0.60 -8.82 -2.60
C ILE A 47 -1.98 -9.47 -2.46
N PHE A 48 -3.04 -8.70 -2.66
CA PHE A 48 -4.44 -9.12 -2.54
C PHE A 48 -5.19 -8.84 -3.85
N PRO A 49 -5.17 -9.76 -4.84
CA PRO A 49 -5.80 -9.55 -6.14
C PRO A 49 -7.29 -9.17 -6.07
N GLU A 50 -7.98 -9.59 -5.00
CA GLU A 50 -9.39 -9.32 -4.74
C GLU A 50 -9.71 -7.84 -4.42
N VAL A 51 -8.71 -7.01 -4.12
CA VAL A 51 -8.94 -5.58 -3.84
C VAL A 51 -9.02 -4.73 -5.09
N ARG A 52 -8.77 -5.32 -6.28
CA ARG A 52 -8.60 -4.58 -7.52
C ARG A 52 -9.85 -3.78 -7.89
N GLY A 53 -9.68 -2.48 -8.08
CA GLY A 53 -10.76 -1.56 -8.47
C GLY A 53 -11.69 -1.14 -7.34
N LEU A 54 -11.45 -1.57 -6.09
CA LEU A 54 -12.20 -1.10 -4.94
C LEU A 54 -11.84 0.36 -4.60
N ARG A 55 -12.88 1.16 -4.33
CA ARG A 55 -12.75 2.61 -4.06
C ARG A 55 -13.20 3.03 -2.67
N SER A 56 -13.65 2.08 -1.87
CA SER A 56 -14.10 2.27 -0.50
C SER A 56 -13.30 1.38 0.44
N TYR A 57 -12.92 1.92 1.60
CA TYR A 57 -12.23 1.15 2.63
C TYR A 57 -13.13 0.03 3.19
N TYR A 58 -14.44 0.26 3.23
CA TYR A 58 -15.41 -0.69 3.79
C TYR A 58 -15.52 -1.97 2.97
N ASP A 59 -15.32 -1.86 1.66
CA ASP A 59 -15.41 -3.00 0.73
C ASP A 59 -14.15 -3.86 0.75
N LEU A 60 -13.07 -3.42 1.42
CA LEU A 60 -11.85 -4.20 1.50
C LEU A 60 -12.06 -5.51 2.28
N PRO A 61 -11.47 -6.62 1.82
CA PRO A 61 -11.48 -7.90 2.52
C PRO A 61 -10.75 -7.78 3.86
N LEU A 62 -11.13 -8.65 4.80
CA LEU A 62 -10.61 -8.63 6.16
C LEU A 62 -9.07 -8.76 6.20
N ASN A 63 -8.49 -9.57 5.33
CA ASN A 63 -7.03 -9.77 5.28
C ASN A 63 -6.30 -8.50 4.84
N ALA A 64 -6.85 -7.76 3.87
CA ALA A 64 -6.28 -6.51 3.41
C ALA A 64 -6.39 -5.42 4.49
N LYS A 65 -7.52 -5.34 5.20
CA LYS A 65 -7.71 -4.43 6.34
C LYS A 65 -6.72 -4.71 7.45
N LYS A 66 -6.55 -5.99 7.85
CA LYS A 66 -5.56 -6.39 8.86
C LYS A 66 -4.13 -6.01 8.48
N PHE A 67 -3.78 -6.13 7.20
CA PHE A 67 -2.46 -5.72 6.72
C PHE A 67 -2.24 -4.20 6.85
N ILE A 68 -3.26 -3.40 6.52
CA ILE A 68 -3.22 -1.94 6.70
C ILE A 68 -3.10 -1.59 8.19
N GLU A 69 -3.90 -2.23 9.04
CA GLU A 69 -3.85 -2.05 10.50
C GLU A 69 -2.47 -2.40 11.06
N GLU A 70 -1.82 -3.45 10.59
CA GLU A 70 -0.47 -3.83 11.01
C GLU A 70 0.58 -2.77 10.63
N ILE A 71 0.46 -2.18 9.44
CA ILE A 71 1.31 -1.06 9.00
C ILE A 71 1.10 0.14 9.92
N GLU A 72 -0.16 0.55 10.13
CA GLU A 72 -0.51 1.69 11.00
C GLU A 72 -0.01 1.47 12.44
N ASN A 73 -0.22 0.26 12.97
CA ASN A 73 0.21 -0.11 14.33
C ASN A 73 1.73 -0.09 14.51
N THR A 74 2.48 -0.52 13.48
CA THR A 74 3.94 -0.54 13.53
C THR A 74 4.53 0.86 13.33
N CYS A 75 4.01 1.60 12.35
CA CYS A 75 4.54 2.90 11.95
C CYS A 75 4.03 4.04 12.84
N LYS A 76 2.93 3.85 13.57
CA LYS A 76 2.24 4.86 14.39
C LYS A 76 1.80 6.09 13.59
N VAL A 77 1.52 5.89 12.30
CA VAL A 77 1.11 6.91 11.34
C VAL A 77 -0.05 6.36 10.52
N PRO A 78 -1.12 7.15 10.27
CA PRO A 78 -2.28 6.68 9.53
C PRO A 78 -1.96 6.41 8.05
N VAL A 79 -2.55 5.36 7.49
CA VAL A 79 -2.54 5.07 6.06
C VAL A 79 -3.75 5.77 5.44
N THR A 80 -3.49 6.87 4.74
CA THR A 80 -4.54 7.78 4.28
C THR A 80 -4.94 7.56 2.84
N ILE A 81 -3.99 7.16 1.99
CA ILE A 81 -4.21 6.89 0.57
C ILE A 81 -3.87 5.43 0.30
N ILE A 82 -4.77 4.70 -0.35
CA ILE A 82 -4.58 3.29 -0.67
C ILE A 82 -4.84 3.08 -2.16
N GLY A 83 -3.79 2.76 -2.92
CA GLY A 83 -3.89 2.38 -4.32
C GLY A 83 -4.28 0.91 -4.47
N THR A 84 -5.42 0.68 -5.09
CA THR A 84 -6.03 -0.64 -5.33
C THR A 84 -5.88 -1.11 -6.77
N GLY A 85 -5.22 -0.35 -7.64
CA GLY A 85 -5.03 -0.75 -9.03
C GLY A 85 -4.17 0.23 -9.83
N PRO A 86 -4.02 -0.04 -11.15
CA PRO A 86 -3.23 0.80 -12.05
C PRO A 86 -3.99 2.04 -12.56
N ASP A 87 -5.32 2.06 -12.46
CA ASP A 87 -6.11 3.22 -12.88
C ASP A 87 -5.99 4.37 -11.87
N VAL A 88 -6.12 5.60 -12.35
CA VAL A 88 -6.08 6.82 -11.51
C VAL A 88 -7.18 6.79 -10.46
N HIS A 89 -8.35 6.22 -10.80
CA HIS A 89 -9.49 6.11 -9.91
C HIS A 89 -9.46 4.88 -9.01
N ASP A 90 -8.50 3.97 -9.18
CA ASP A 90 -8.31 2.80 -8.31
C ASP A 90 -7.53 3.21 -7.06
N THR A 91 -8.07 4.18 -6.33
CA THR A 91 -7.48 4.76 -5.13
C THR A 91 -8.58 5.06 -4.11
N ILE A 92 -8.33 4.68 -2.85
CA ILE A 92 -9.17 4.98 -1.69
C ILE A 92 -8.53 6.15 -0.93
N ASP A 93 -9.31 7.18 -0.63
CA ASP A 93 -8.89 8.34 0.16
C ASP A 93 -9.63 8.38 1.50
N ARG A 94 -8.89 8.21 2.60
CA ARG A 94 -9.39 8.18 3.98
C ARG A 94 -9.14 9.48 4.73
N ARG A 95 -8.59 10.53 4.10
CA ARG A 95 -8.15 11.75 4.80
C ARG A 95 -9.29 12.49 5.51
N ARG A 96 -10.46 12.57 4.85
CA ARG A 96 -11.67 13.17 5.42
C ARG A 96 -12.24 12.36 6.58
N GLU A 97 -12.27 11.04 6.42
CA GLU A 97 -12.77 10.11 7.47
C GLU A 97 -11.92 10.19 8.74
N LEU A 98 -10.60 10.35 8.58
CA LEU A 98 -9.64 10.47 9.67
C LEU A 98 -9.51 11.90 10.21
N LYS A 99 -10.31 12.87 9.71
CA LYS A 99 -10.31 14.29 10.12
C LYS A 99 -8.92 14.94 10.03
N LEU A 100 -8.14 14.55 9.03
CA LEU A 100 -6.80 15.11 8.78
C LEU A 100 -6.83 16.37 7.92
N ILE A 101 -7.98 16.64 7.30
CA ILE A 101 -8.33 17.81 6.48
C ILE A 101 -9.84 18.00 6.64
#